data_AF-A0A067Z4X6-F1
#
_entry.id   AF-A0A067Z4X6-F1
#
_cell.length_a   1.000
_cell.length_b   1.000
_cell.length_c   1.000
_cell.angle_alpha   90.00
_cell.angle_beta   90.00
_cell.angle_gamma   90.00
#
_symmetry.space_group_name_H-M   'P 1'
#
loop_
_entity.id
_entity.type
_entity.pdbx_description
1 polymer ?
#
loop_
_entity_poly.entity_id
_entity_poly.type
_entity_poly.pdbx_seq_one_letter_code
_entity_poly.pdbx_strand_id
1 'polypeptide(L)'
;MALYQGDKIVDRYFVTGGFADMGADHCTILADSAQLMSELSVDEAKSRLRDLESRWAEIGPNDVDMHDQISRELQSVRAELEAVQEHGPA
;
A
#
# COMPACT_ATOMS: atom_id res chain seq x y z
N MET A 1 -7.11 -5.79 -2.00
CA MET A 1 -8.52 -6.04 -1.61
C MET A 1 -9.39 -6.04 -2.87
N ALA A 2 -10.34 -6.96 -3.00
CA ALA A 2 -11.34 -6.94 -4.08
C ALA A 2 -12.74 -6.72 -3.48
N LEU A 3 -13.49 -5.76 -4.03
CA LEU A 3 -14.87 -5.48 -3.68
C LEU A 3 -15.78 -6.30 -4.60
N TYR A 4 -16.70 -7.06 -4.00
CA TYR A 4 -17.63 -7.91 -4.72
C TYR A 4 -19.05 -7.37 -4.59
N GLN A 5 -19.79 -7.37 -5.70
CA GLN A 5 -21.23 -7.21 -5.72
C GLN A 5 -21.86 -8.49 -6.28
N GLY A 6 -22.40 -9.33 -5.38
CA GLY A 6 -22.77 -10.69 -5.73
C GLY A 6 -21.53 -11.57 -5.97
N ASP A 7 -21.46 -12.19 -7.14
CA ASP A 7 -20.34 -13.04 -7.58
C ASP A 7 -19.30 -12.30 -8.44
N LYS A 8 -19.50 -11.00 -8.68
CA LYS A 8 -18.65 -10.18 -9.55
C LYS A 8 -17.78 -9.24 -8.74
N ILE A 9 -16.51 -9.15 -9.13
CA ILE A 9 -15.61 -8.10 -8.67
C ILE A 9 -16.02 -6.80 -9.35
N VAL A 10 -16.38 -5.80 -8.54
CA VAL A 10 -16.69 -4.46 -9.04
C VAL A 10 -15.45 -3.57 -9.03
N ASP A 11 -14.63 -3.67 -7.98
CA ASP A 11 -13.44 -2.85 -7.82
C ASP A 11 -12.32 -3.62 -7.12
N ARG A 12 -11.08 -3.15 -7.32
CA ARG A 12 -9.92 -3.63 -6.58
C ARG A 12 -9.16 -2.45 -6.00
N TYR A 13 -8.78 -2.58 -4.74
CA TYR A 13 -8.06 -1.57 -3.99
C TYR A 13 -6.75 -2.14 -3.46
N PHE A 14 -5.70 -1.35 -3.55
CA PHE A 14 -4.51 -1.52 -2.73
C PHE A 14 -4.74 -0.78 -1.41
N VAL A 15 -4.58 -1.48 -0.29
CA VAL A 15 -4.88 -0.98 1.05
C VAL A 15 -3.61 -1.12 1.88
N THR A 16 -3.14 -0.02 2.46
CA THR A 16 -1.93 0.01 3.28
C THR A 16 -2.30 0.15 4.73
N GLY A 17 -1.90 -0.84 5.55
CA GLY A 17 -2.13 -0.80 7.00
C GLY A 17 -3.60 -0.76 7.39
N GLY A 18 -3.87 -0.89 8.69
CA GLY A 18 -5.21 -0.76 9.25
C GLY A 18 -5.88 -2.06 9.69
N PHE A 19 -7.20 -1.99 9.87
CA PHE A 19 -8.02 -3.08 10.38
C PHE A 19 -9.42 -3.09 9.77
N ALA A 20 -10.03 -4.27 9.76
CA ALA A 20 -11.40 -4.47 9.34
C ALA A 20 -12.30 -4.56 10.58
N ASP A 21 -13.26 -3.64 10.69
CA ASP A 21 -14.37 -3.74 11.62
C ASP A 21 -15.54 -4.46 10.93
N MET A 22 -15.92 -5.62 11.43
CA MET A 22 -16.92 -6.49 10.82
C MET A 22 -18.02 -6.79 11.83
N GLY A 23 -19.24 -6.34 11.51
CA GLY A 23 -20.47 -6.70 12.21
C GLY A 23 -21.32 -7.68 11.40
N ALA A 24 -22.47 -8.05 11.96
CA ALA A 24 -23.42 -8.95 11.29
C ALA A 24 -24.01 -8.35 10.00
N ASP A 25 -24.08 -7.02 9.92
CA ASP A 25 -24.71 -6.26 8.85
C ASP A 25 -23.77 -5.23 8.19
N HIS A 26 -22.50 -5.15 8.61
CA HIS A 26 -21.54 -4.19 8.07
C HIS A 26 -20.11 -4.72 8.05
N CYS A 27 -19.31 -4.17 7.13
CA CYS A 27 -17.87 -4.33 7.09
C CYS A 27 -17.27 -2.97 6.73
N THR A 28 -16.43 -2.44 7.61
CA THR A 28 -15.73 -1.17 7.43
C THR A 28 -14.23 -1.41 7.50
N ILE A 29 -13.50 -0.97 6.49
CA ILE A 29 -12.03 -1.03 6.48
C ILE A 29 -11.50 0.34 6.88
N LEU A 30 -10.79 0.40 8.00
CA LEU A 30 -10.10 1.60 8.48
C LEU A 30 -8.61 1.41 8.19
N ALA A 31 -8.11 2.10 7.17
CA ALA A 31 -6.76 1.94 6.66
C ALA A 31 -6.02 3.27 6.58
N ASP A 32 -4.69 3.21 6.57
CA ASP A 32 -3.85 4.39 6.39
C ASP A 32 -3.98 4.93 4.97
N SER A 33 -4.17 4.03 3.99
CA SER A 33 -4.57 4.40 2.63
C SER A 33 -5.38 3.29 1.96
N ALA A 34 -6.25 3.68 1.03
CA ALA A 34 -6.96 2.80 0.13
C ALA A 34 -7.02 3.46 -1.26
N GLN A 35 -6.32 2.88 -2.24
CA GLN A 35 -6.23 3.40 -3.60
C GLN A 35 -6.79 2.38 -4.59
N LEU A 36 -7.51 2.85 -5.61
CA LEU A 36 -7.96 1.99 -6.71
C LEU A 36 -6.76 1.45 -7.46
N MET A 37 -6.77 0.14 -7.74
CA MET A 37 -5.66 -0.49 -8.47
C MET A 37 -5.50 0.07 -9.89
N SER A 38 -6.58 0.57 -10.50
CA SER A 38 -6.54 1.21 -11.83
C SER A 38 -5.83 2.57 -11.83
N GLU A 39 -5.66 3.19 -10.65
CA GLU A 39 -5.04 4.50 -10.50
C GLU A 39 -3.57 4.41 -10.05
N LEU A 40 -3.07 3.19 -9.79
CA LEU A 40 -1.69 2.97 -9.38
C LEU A 40 -0.75 2.99 -10.58
N SER A 41 0.31 3.79 -10.49
CA SER A 41 1.37 3.86 -11.50
C SER A 41 2.64 3.16 -11.01
N VAL A 42 3.09 2.16 -11.76
CA VAL A 42 4.36 1.47 -11.50
C VAL A 42 5.54 2.45 -11.49
N ASP A 43 5.52 3.44 -12.39
CA ASP A 43 6.63 4.39 -12.52
C ASP A 43 6.69 5.37 -11.34
N GLU A 44 5.53 5.83 -10.86
CA GLU A 44 5.44 6.68 -9.67
C GLU A 44 5.86 5.91 -8.41
N ALA A 45 5.38 4.68 -8.25
CA ALA A 45 5.75 3.81 -7.13
C ALA A 45 7.26 3.49 -7.14
N LYS A 46 7.86 3.22 -8.31
CA LYS A 46 9.32 3.06 -8.44
C LYS A 46 10.08 4.33 -8.11
N SER A 47 9.54 5.50 -8.46
CA SER A 47 10.18 6.77 -8.10
C SER A 47 10.19 6.98 -6.59
N ARG A 48 9.03 6.80 -5.93
CA ARG A 48 8.95 6.86 -4.47
C ARG A 48 9.89 5.87 -3.80
N LEU A 49 10.01 4.66 -4.32
CA LEU A 49 10.91 3.66 -3.75
C LEU A 49 12.36 4.17 -3.75
N ARG A 50 12.83 4.71 -4.88
CA ARG A 50 14.20 5.27 -4.97
C ARG A 50 14.41 6.43 -4.00
N ASP A 51 13.44 7.33 -3.90
CA ASP A 51 13.52 8.48 -3.00
C ASP A 51 13.59 8.03 -1.54
N LEU A 52 12.79 7.05 -1.14
CA LEU A 52 12.80 6.46 0.20
C LEU A 52 14.10 5.71 0.49
N GLU A 53 14.64 4.96 -0.47
CA GLU A 53 15.94 4.28 -0.34
C GLU A 53 17.10 5.27 -0.18
N SER A 54 17.06 6.40 -0.91
CA SER A 54 18.04 7.48 -0.74
C SER A 54 17.94 8.09 0.66
N ARG A 55 16.72 8.40 1.11
CA ARG A 55 16.50 8.95 2.46
C ARG A 55 16.96 7.98 3.54
N TRP A 56 16.68 6.68 3.38
CA TRP A 56 17.14 5.63 4.30
C TRP A 56 18.65 5.62 4.46
N ALA A 57 19.40 5.76 3.35
CA ALA A 57 20.86 5.79 3.38
C ALA A 57 21.43 7.02 4.11
N GLU A 58 20.66 8.11 4.22
CA GLU A 58 21.05 9.33 4.92
C GLU A 58 20.69 9.33 6.41
N ILE A 59 19.83 8.41 6.89
CA ILE A 59 19.45 8.35 8.31
C ILE A 59 20.62 7.87 9.16
N GLY A 60 21.01 8.70 10.13
CA GLY A 60 22.02 8.32 11.12
C GLY A 60 21.58 7.14 11.98
N PRO A 61 22.52 6.29 12.46
CA PRO A 61 22.19 5.05 13.19
C PRO A 61 21.49 5.26 14.55
N ASN A 62 21.45 6.49 15.06
CA ASN A 62 20.81 6.82 16.34
C ASN A 62 19.39 7.39 16.18
N ASP A 63 18.92 7.60 14.95
CA ASP A 63 17.59 8.16 14.67
C ASP A 63 16.57 7.03 14.46
N VAL A 64 16.32 6.29 15.55
CA VAL A 64 15.53 5.05 15.54
C VAL A 64 14.09 5.29 15.09
N ASP A 65 13.48 6.40 15.47
CA ASP A 65 12.11 6.74 15.09
C ASP A 65 12.00 6.99 13.57
N MET A 66 12.98 7.69 12.99
CA MET A 66 13.04 7.92 11.55
C MET A 66 13.33 6.64 10.77
N HIS A 67 14.19 5.76 11.29
CA HIS A 67 14.39 4.42 10.73
C HIS A 67 13.08 3.64 10.74
N ASP A 68 12.38 3.57 11.87
CA ASP A 68 11.12 2.84 11.95
C ASP A 68 10.05 3.39 10.98
N GLN A 69 9.98 4.71 10.82
CA GLN A 69 9.06 5.34 9.88
C GLN A 69 9.41 4.99 8.42
N ILE A 70 10.65 5.24 7.98
CA ILE A 70 11.03 5.00 6.59
C ILE A 70 10.99 3.51 6.26
N SER A 71 11.27 2.63 7.22
CA SER A 71 11.12 1.18 7.07
C SER A 71 9.68 0.79 6.73
N ARG A 72 8.70 1.34 7.45
CA ARG A 72 7.27 1.10 7.18
C ARG A 72 6.86 1.63 5.81
N GLU A 73 7.31 2.82 5.45
CA GLU A 73 7.03 3.41 4.12
C GLU A 73 7.66 2.56 2.99
N LEU A 74 8.90 2.09 3.15
CA LEU A 74 9.57 1.21 2.20
C LEU A 74 8.84 -0.13 2.01
N GLN A 75 8.40 -0.74 3.11
CA GLN A 75 7.60 -1.97 3.07
C GLN A 75 6.30 -1.75 2.29
N SER A 76 5.62 -0.63 2.54
CA SER A 76 4.37 -0.29 1.85
C SER A 76 4.55 -0.11 0.34
N VAL A 77 5.55 0.67 -0.08
CA VAL A 77 5.80 0.94 -1.51
C VAL A 77 6.25 -0.33 -2.25
N ARG A 78 6.98 -1.22 -1.59
CA ARG A 78 7.33 -2.53 -2.16
C ARG A 78 6.10 -3.42 -2.36
N ALA A 79 5.22 -3.48 -1.37
CA ALA A 79 3.95 -4.21 -1.48
C ALA A 79 3.04 -3.63 -2.58
N GLU A 80 3.06 -2.30 -2.78
CA GLU A 80 2.32 -1.64 -3.87
C GLU A 80 2.84 -2.10 -5.23
N LEU A 81 4.16 -2.10 -5.43
CA LEU A 81 4.79 -2.55 -6.68
C LEU A 81 4.51 -4.02 -6.98
N GLU A 82 4.58 -4.88 -5.97
CA GLU A 82 4.25 -6.30 -6.10
C GLU A 82 2.78 -6.49 -6.47
N ALA A 83 1.86 -5.78 -5.81
CA ALA A 83 0.43 -5.84 -6.10
C ALA A 83 0.11 -5.40 -7.54
N VAL A 84 0.76 -4.34 -8.04
CA VAL A 84 0.58 -3.88 -9.42
C VAL A 84 1.22 -4.84 -10.42
N GLN A 85 2.31 -5.53 -10.08
CA GLN A 85 2.94 -6.51 -10.97
C GLN A 85 2.16 -7.83 -11.05
N GLU A 86 1.63 -8.32 -9.94
CA GLU A 86 0.88 -9.58 -9.89
C GLU A 86 -0.57 -9.44 -10.36
N HIS A 87 -1.18 -8.27 -10.15
CA HIS A 87 -2.61 -8.05 -10.38
C HIS A 87 -2.90 -6.80 -11.23
N GLY A 88 -1.89 -6.21 -11.88
CA GLY A 88 -2.05 -5.09 -12.81
C GLY A 88 -2.87 -5.49 -14.04
N PRO A 89 -3.51 -4.51 -14.70
CA PRO A 89 -4.26 -4.79 -15.92
C PRO A 89 -3.30 -5.34 -16.97
N ALA A 90 -3.67 -6.49 -17.57
CA ALA A 90 -3.02 -7.03 -18.75
C ALA A 90 -3.15 -6.09 -19.96
#